data_AF-A0A166RXN3-F1
#
_entry.id   AF-A0A166RXN3-F1
#
_cell.length_a   1.000
_cell.length_b   1.000
_cell.length_c   1.000
_cell.angle_alpha   90.00
_cell.angle_beta   90.00
_cell.angle_gamma   90.00
#
_symmetry.space_group_name_H-M   'P 1'
#
loop_
_entity.id
_entity.type
_entity.pdbx_description
1 polymer ?
#
loop_
_entity_poly.entity_id
_entity_poly.type
_entity_poly.pdbx_seq_one_letter_code
_entity_poly.pdbx_strand_id
1 'polypeptide(L)'
;MKLNATLAILAAVEIGRAAPAPTPAPTPSRLVSPGHDAAAAAPEPTPVPALQPQARGLGDDLSTYVKSLGGEIDSKISSFVDSGLLNFPHGFPTGTAVESSLGITAGALDAQPTRVLNLPAYANWTNDGWSVRVHGNVYKVPDVAQEKIDKLADAFLIGTSVKELGDDEKKQARNLTREIFVVQQGHDNVTVEFAVRSSNSSSPRGGAYVNAKGGGQEITLPFETTTEGDFDVFVALQNKSSKANSTNAYLLPGNATTKIQALDMHVKGTDTGNATAYLVPPLGVTVVSDIDDILRVTKIYKPKEGLLNSFARPFTAWEDMPVIYSNWSSSAISSLHFHYLTTTPEQGTRPYMDFIFRTYPAGSFDTRPLNFTNAKETLHIRRYLLDRLFQTFPNRTFVLVADTSNADVMKAYPAMYKDYPGQVSCILLRNTSATDADDKLPYDTKGFKDIPQENYMFFKVPSDLTGLDIENGHCLNSSVAQNVTFGEQELPLGLGKKKSDAVSCMVSPGFALSAVIFVATLMPFL
;
A
#
# COMPACT_ATOMS: atom_id res chain seq x y z
N MET A 1 -17.34 77.38 15.19
CA MET A 1 -17.35 77.28 16.67
C MET A 1 -16.02 76.68 17.08
N LYS A 2 -14.94 77.46 17.26
CA LYS A 2 -14.45 78.07 18.52
C LYS A 2 -14.78 77.26 19.79
N LEU A 3 -13.78 76.62 20.40
CA LEU A 3 -13.11 77.14 21.60
C LEU A 3 -11.73 76.48 21.82
N ASN A 4 -10.75 77.33 22.16
CA ASN A 4 -9.35 77.08 22.52
C ASN A 4 -9.17 77.00 24.05
N ALA A 5 -8.07 76.40 24.50
CA ALA A 5 -7.13 76.85 25.56
C ALA A 5 -6.27 75.63 25.98
N THR A 6 -4.94 75.51 25.84
CA THR A 6 -3.76 76.33 26.18
C THR A 6 -3.56 76.58 27.68
N LEU A 7 -2.55 75.93 28.28
CA LEU A 7 -1.56 76.61 29.14
C LEU A 7 -0.30 75.75 29.38
N ALA A 8 0.86 76.39 29.22
CA ALA A 8 2.20 75.91 29.54
C ALA A 8 2.68 76.57 30.85
N ILE A 9 3.49 75.87 31.66
CA ILE A 9 4.41 76.49 32.63
C ILE A 9 5.72 75.68 32.66
N LEU A 10 6.82 76.39 32.39
CA LEU A 10 8.22 76.05 32.68
C LEU A 10 8.57 76.59 34.08
N ALA A 11 9.35 75.87 34.89
CA ALA A 11 10.45 76.43 35.73
C ALA A 11 11.22 75.33 36.49
N ALA A 12 12.53 75.53 36.60
CA ALA A 12 13.57 74.65 37.10
C ALA A 12 13.76 74.68 38.63
N VAL A 13 14.49 73.69 39.17
CA VAL A 13 15.78 73.82 39.92
C VAL A 13 16.15 72.47 40.55
N GLU A 14 17.42 72.05 40.34
CA GLU A 14 18.10 70.88 40.92
C GLU A 14 18.31 71.00 42.44
N ILE A 15 18.21 69.88 43.20
CA ILE A 15 19.13 69.51 44.29
C ILE A 15 19.17 67.97 44.47
N GLY A 16 20.34 67.36 44.24
CA GLY A 16 21.00 66.46 45.20
C GLY A 16 20.54 65.00 45.43
N ARG A 17 21.35 64.08 44.89
CA ARG A 17 21.87 62.82 45.49
C ARG A 17 20.95 61.62 45.79
N ALA A 18 21.20 60.59 44.97
CA ALA A 18 21.40 59.16 45.29
C ALA A 18 20.25 58.37 45.95
N ALA A 19 19.57 57.57 45.13
CA ALA A 19 18.85 56.36 45.53
C ALA A 19 19.30 55.18 44.65
N PRO A 20 19.40 53.96 45.18
CA PRO A 20 20.05 52.82 44.53
C PRO A 20 19.20 52.24 43.40
N ALA A 21 19.88 51.70 42.39
CA ALA A 21 19.26 50.98 41.28
C ALA A 21 18.45 49.76 41.78
N PRO A 22 17.26 49.47 41.20
CA PRO A 22 16.54 48.25 41.50
C PRO A 22 17.30 47.04 40.94
N THR A 23 17.61 46.10 41.83
CA THR A 23 18.21 44.79 41.52
C THR A 23 17.32 44.01 40.55
N PRO A 24 17.87 43.40 39.48
CA PRO A 24 17.14 42.44 38.66
C PRO A 24 16.70 41.24 39.51
N ALA A 25 15.45 40.80 39.33
CA ALA A 25 14.94 39.57 39.94
C ALA A 25 15.81 38.35 39.56
N PRO A 26 15.99 37.37 40.46
CA PRO A 26 16.90 36.25 40.24
C PRO A 26 16.41 35.34 39.11
N THR A 27 17.34 35.03 38.20
CA THR A 27 17.24 33.95 37.22
C THR A 27 16.95 32.63 37.95
N PRO A 28 15.87 31.90 37.62
CA PRO A 28 15.61 30.61 38.25
C PRO A 28 16.74 29.64 37.91
N SER A 29 17.45 29.22 38.96
CA SER A 29 18.50 28.21 38.89
C SER A 29 17.90 26.84 38.65
N ARG A 30 18.47 26.18 37.65
CA ARG A 30 18.17 24.83 37.18
C ARG A 30 18.36 23.82 38.31
N LEU A 31 17.28 23.16 38.72
CA LEU A 31 17.36 21.92 39.49
C LEU A 31 17.93 20.83 38.58
N VAL A 32 19.10 20.33 38.97
CA VAL A 32 19.78 19.19 38.37
C VAL A 32 19.04 17.92 38.80
N SER A 33 18.38 17.25 37.85
CA SER A 33 18.02 15.84 37.98
C SER A 33 19.14 14.98 37.38
N PRO A 34 19.52 13.86 38.00
CA PRO A 34 20.56 12.98 37.51
C PRO A 34 20.01 11.97 36.49
N GLY A 35 20.77 11.71 35.42
CA GLY A 35 20.53 10.61 34.47
C GLY A 35 20.24 11.06 33.04
N HIS A 36 21.28 11.49 32.31
CA HIS A 36 21.28 11.45 30.85
C HIS A 36 21.63 10.02 30.42
N ASP A 37 20.63 9.26 29.99
CA ASP A 37 20.88 8.34 28.89
C ASP A 37 20.75 9.17 27.61
N ALA A 38 21.87 9.29 26.91
CA ALA A 38 21.94 9.94 25.61
C ALA A 38 20.90 9.29 24.69
N ALA A 39 19.99 10.07 24.13
CA ALA A 39 19.23 9.65 22.96
C ALA A 39 20.27 9.32 21.88
N ALA A 40 20.42 8.03 21.58
CA ALA A 40 21.34 7.56 20.57
C ALA A 40 21.00 8.25 19.25
N ALA A 41 22.00 8.85 18.61
CA ALA A 41 21.90 9.29 17.23
C ALA A 41 21.42 8.12 16.38
N ALA A 42 20.52 8.40 15.43
CA ALA A 42 20.10 7.40 14.45
C ALA A 42 21.36 6.78 13.80
N PRO A 43 21.48 5.44 13.74
CA PRO A 43 22.66 4.81 13.16
C PRO A 43 22.77 5.19 11.68
N GLU A 44 23.97 5.53 11.23
CA GLU A 44 24.26 5.70 9.81
C GLU A 44 23.91 4.43 9.02
N PRO A 45 23.37 4.55 7.79
CA PRO A 45 23.00 3.39 6.99
C PRO A 45 24.26 2.55 6.70
N THR A 46 24.24 1.31 7.19
CA THR A 46 25.32 0.35 6.97
C THR A 46 25.29 -0.11 5.50
N PRO A 47 26.43 -0.18 4.78
CA PRO A 47 26.47 -0.73 3.43
C PRO A 47 26.03 -2.20 3.43
N VAL A 48 25.12 -2.56 2.53
CA VAL A 48 24.58 -3.92 2.42
C VAL A 48 25.65 -4.88 1.89
N PRO A 49 25.98 -5.98 2.58
CA PRO A 49 26.87 -7.02 2.07
C PRO A 49 26.22 -7.76 0.89
N ALA A 50 26.98 -7.94 -0.19
CA ALA A 50 26.58 -8.80 -1.31
C ALA A 50 26.45 -10.25 -0.83
N LEU A 51 25.26 -10.86 -0.97
CA LEU A 51 25.04 -12.25 -0.59
C LEU A 51 24.28 -13.06 -1.65
N GLN A 52 24.82 -14.26 -1.82
CA GLN A 52 24.52 -15.29 -2.82
C GLN A 52 23.13 -15.92 -2.68
N PRO A 53 22.60 -16.54 -3.76
CA PRO A 53 21.23 -17.04 -3.79
C PRO A 53 21.11 -18.35 -2.99
N GLN A 54 20.36 -18.30 -1.89
CA GLN A 54 19.82 -19.51 -1.24
C GLN A 54 18.29 -19.43 -1.15
N ALA A 55 17.68 -20.60 -1.35
CA ALA A 55 16.27 -20.86 -1.57
C ALA A 55 15.37 -20.30 -0.45
N ARG A 56 14.26 -19.69 -0.84
CA ARG A 56 13.31 -18.93 0.00
C ARG A 56 11.96 -19.65 -0.02
N GLY A 57 11.03 -19.35 0.90
CA GLY A 57 9.64 -19.83 0.83
C GLY A 57 8.76 -19.38 2.01
N LEU A 58 7.53 -18.92 1.71
CA LEU A 58 6.36 -18.84 2.61
C LEU A 58 5.70 -20.24 2.60
N GLY A 59 6.12 -21.12 3.51
CA GLY A 59 5.92 -22.57 3.38
C GLY A 59 4.52 -23.10 3.69
N ASP A 60 3.75 -22.50 4.59
CA ASP A 60 2.70 -23.28 5.26
C ASP A 60 1.25 -22.82 5.00
N ASP A 61 0.93 -21.52 4.95
CA ASP A 61 -0.49 -21.12 4.91
C ASP A 61 -1.16 -21.36 3.54
N LEU A 62 -0.47 -21.07 2.44
CA LEU A 62 -1.04 -21.22 1.10
C LEU A 62 -1.05 -22.69 0.63
N SER A 63 -0.03 -23.47 0.98
CA SER A 63 0.04 -24.89 0.62
C SER A 63 -1.01 -25.72 1.35
N THR A 64 -1.30 -25.38 2.61
CA THR A 64 -2.34 -26.00 3.42
C THR A 64 -3.74 -25.57 2.94
N TYR A 65 -3.88 -24.31 2.53
CA TYR A 65 -5.10 -23.81 1.90
C TYR A 65 -5.38 -24.49 0.55
N VAL A 66 -4.40 -24.57 -0.35
CA VAL A 66 -4.51 -25.25 -1.66
C VAL A 66 -4.88 -26.73 -1.51
N LYS A 67 -4.28 -27.43 -0.54
CA LYS A 67 -4.65 -28.81 -0.22
C LYS A 67 -6.09 -28.97 0.30
N SER A 68 -6.67 -27.95 0.89
CA SER A 68 -8.05 -27.95 1.40
C SER A 68 -9.12 -27.74 0.30
N LEU A 69 -8.71 -27.33 -0.90
CA LEU A 69 -9.59 -26.84 -1.98
C LEU A 69 -10.01 -27.92 -3.01
N GLY A 70 -9.65 -29.19 -2.77
CA GLY A 70 -10.03 -30.33 -3.61
C GLY A 70 -9.05 -30.66 -4.75
N GLY A 71 -9.12 -31.89 -5.25
CA GLY A 71 -8.07 -32.50 -6.08
C GLY A 71 -7.85 -31.89 -7.47
N GLU A 72 -8.85 -31.23 -8.06
CA GLU A 72 -8.71 -30.59 -9.38
C GLU A 72 -7.91 -29.28 -9.32
N ILE A 73 -8.02 -28.56 -8.20
CA ILE A 73 -7.26 -27.33 -7.92
C ILE A 73 -5.82 -27.70 -7.55
N ASP A 74 -5.65 -28.69 -6.67
CA ASP A 74 -4.35 -29.21 -6.26
C ASP A 74 -3.54 -29.77 -7.44
N SER A 75 -4.17 -30.52 -8.35
CA SER A 75 -3.49 -31.10 -9.52
C SER A 75 -3.10 -30.06 -10.58
N LYS A 76 -3.94 -29.06 -10.87
CA LYS A 76 -3.56 -27.97 -11.78
C LYS A 76 -2.44 -27.13 -11.18
N ILE A 77 -2.58 -26.65 -9.94
CA ILE A 77 -1.54 -25.84 -9.28
C ILE A 77 -0.22 -26.61 -9.18
N SER A 78 -0.25 -27.88 -8.77
CA SER A 78 0.95 -28.73 -8.71
C SER A 78 1.58 -28.90 -10.08
N SER A 79 0.80 -29.14 -11.14
CA SER A 79 1.35 -29.24 -12.51
C SER A 79 2.04 -27.96 -13.01
N PHE A 80 1.64 -26.78 -12.50
CA PHE A 80 2.24 -25.50 -12.83
C PHE A 80 3.46 -25.15 -11.97
N VAL A 81 3.46 -25.57 -10.71
CA VAL A 81 4.63 -25.52 -9.83
C VAL A 81 5.71 -26.48 -10.34
N ASP A 82 5.34 -27.70 -10.72
CA ASP A 82 6.25 -28.73 -11.24
C ASP A 82 6.83 -28.38 -12.61
N SER A 83 6.12 -27.57 -13.42
CA SER A 83 6.63 -27.05 -14.70
C SER A 83 7.46 -25.77 -14.57
N GLY A 84 7.61 -25.23 -13.36
CA GLY A 84 8.30 -23.96 -13.11
C GLY A 84 7.57 -22.73 -13.65
N LEU A 85 6.31 -22.90 -14.10
CA LEU A 85 5.49 -21.85 -14.69
C LEU A 85 4.91 -20.91 -13.63
N LEU A 86 4.62 -21.44 -12.44
CA LEU A 86 4.21 -20.68 -11.28
C LEU A 86 5.14 -21.01 -10.13
N ASN A 87 6.00 -20.08 -9.76
CA ASN A 87 6.92 -20.26 -8.67
C ASN A 87 6.22 -19.83 -7.37
N PHE A 88 5.15 -20.51 -6.95
CA PHE A 88 4.52 -20.21 -5.65
C PHE A 88 5.41 -20.71 -4.51
N PRO A 89 5.65 -19.93 -3.45
CA PRO A 89 5.08 -18.62 -3.08
C PRO A 89 5.89 -17.39 -3.58
N HIS A 90 6.85 -17.57 -4.47
CA HIS A 90 7.78 -16.56 -4.99
C HIS A 90 7.18 -15.60 -6.02
N GLY A 91 6.13 -16.00 -6.75
CA GLY A 91 5.40 -15.14 -7.69
C GLY A 91 5.35 -15.70 -9.12
N PHE A 92 5.24 -14.80 -10.09
CA PHE A 92 5.23 -15.10 -11.52
C PHE A 92 6.64 -15.39 -12.07
N PRO A 93 6.75 -16.10 -13.21
CA PRO A 93 8.05 -16.42 -13.81
C PRO A 93 8.78 -15.14 -14.25
N THR A 94 10.12 -15.18 -14.22
CA THR A 94 10.99 -14.07 -14.63
C THR A 94 12.14 -14.55 -15.52
N GLY A 95 12.68 -13.64 -16.34
CA GLY A 95 13.89 -13.83 -17.14
C GLY A 95 13.90 -15.14 -17.92
N THR A 96 14.93 -15.95 -17.70
CA THR A 96 15.16 -17.22 -18.41
C THR A 96 14.04 -18.25 -18.22
N ALA A 97 13.27 -18.18 -17.12
CA ALA A 97 12.11 -19.07 -16.93
C ALA A 97 11.00 -18.74 -17.93
N VAL A 98 10.77 -17.46 -18.21
CA VAL A 98 9.84 -17.00 -19.24
C VAL A 98 10.35 -17.41 -20.62
N GLU A 99 11.62 -17.18 -20.92
CA GLU A 99 12.23 -17.60 -22.18
C GLU A 99 12.09 -19.11 -22.43
N SER A 100 12.40 -19.94 -21.43
CA SER A 100 12.27 -21.40 -21.51
C SER A 100 10.82 -21.84 -21.69
N SER A 101 9.87 -21.26 -20.94
CA SER A 101 8.45 -21.64 -21.04
C SER A 101 7.83 -21.28 -22.40
N LEU A 102 8.31 -20.19 -23.00
CA LEU A 102 7.86 -19.69 -24.29
C LEU A 102 8.67 -20.25 -25.48
N GLY A 103 9.81 -20.90 -25.24
CA GLY A 103 10.70 -21.39 -26.28
C GLY A 103 11.36 -20.25 -27.08
N ILE A 104 11.65 -19.14 -26.41
CA ILE A 104 12.26 -17.95 -27.00
C ILE A 104 13.74 -18.25 -27.28
N THR A 105 14.17 -17.97 -28.50
CA THR A 105 15.58 -18.10 -28.90
C THR A 105 16.35 -16.81 -28.62
N ALA A 106 17.67 -16.91 -28.44
CA ALA A 106 18.52 -15.75 -28.24
C ALA A 106 18.35 -14.72 -29.37
N GLY A 107 18.12 -13.46 -29.01
CA GLY A 107 17.91 -12.34 -29.94
C GLY A 107 16.46 -12.13 -30.41
N ALA A 108 15.52 -13.02 -30.10
CA ALA A 108 14.11 -12.85 -30.47
C ALA A 108 13.43 -11.63 -29.79
N LEU A 109 14.01 -11.14 -28.70
CA LEU A 109 13.56 -9.94 -27.98
C LEU A 109 14.24 -8.65 -28.44
N ASP A 110 15.27 -8.72 -29.28
CA ASP A 110 16.05 -7.54 -29.66
C ASP A 110 15.21 -6.54 -30.47
N ALA A 111 14.29 -7.07 -31.29
CA ALA A 111 13.35 -6.27 -32.07
C ALA A 111 12.13 -5.77 -31.27
N GLN A 112 11.91 -6.27 -30.06
CA GLN A 112 10.76 -5.87 -29.24
C GLN A 112 11.04 -4.56 -28.51
N PRO A 113 10.08 -3.61 -28.48
CA PRO A 113 10.27 -2.35 -27.79
C PRO A 113 10.37 -2.58 -26.28
N THR A 114 11.28 -1.84 -25.64
CA THR A 114 11.37 -1.78 -24.18
C THR A 114 10.12 -1.13 -23.61
N ARG A 115 9.53 -1.79 -22.62
CA ARG A 115 8.36 -1.31 -21.89
C ARG A 115 8.74 -1.06 -20.44
N VAL A 116 8.03 -0.13 -19.81
CA VAL A 116 8.27 0.22 -18.40
C VAL A 116 6.95 0.29 -17.67
N LEU A 117 6.81 -0.48 -16.60
CA LEU A 117 5.78 -0.30 -15.59
C LEU A 117 6.29 0.79 -14.65
N ASN A 118 5.82 2.02 -14.81
CA ASN A 118 6.13 3.11 -13.89
C ASN A 118 4.94 3.27 -12.93
N LEU A 119 5.14 3.08 -11.63
CA LEU A 119 4.05 3.14 -10.67
C LEU A 119 3.81 4.57 -10.19
N PRO A 120 2.54 4.99 -10.00
CA PRO A 120 2.23 6.27 -9.37
C PRO A 120 2.90 6.41 -7.99
N ALA A 121 3.70 7.45 -7.85
CA ALA A 121 4.65 7.63 -6.77
C ALA A 121 4.15 8.63 -5.72
N TYR A 122 4.65 8.50 -4.48
CA TYR A 122 4.58 9.58 -3.50
C TYR A 122 5.95 10.27 -3.35
N ALA A 123 5.92 11.54 -2.94
CA ALA A 123 7.09 12.31 -2.54
C ALA A 123 6.90 12.84 -1.12
N ASN A 124 7.95 12.77 -0.31
CA ASN A 124 7.98 13.41 1.00
C ASN A 124 8.83 14.68 0.98
N TRP A 125 8.60 15.55 1.96
CA TRP A 125 9.40 16.75 2.17
C TRP A 125 10.54 16.45 3.14
N THR A 126 11.76 16.74 2.73
CA THR A 126 13.00 16.54 3.48
C THR A 126 13.69 17.88 3.75
N ASN A 127 14.83 17.87 4.44
CA ASN A 127 15.65 19.07 4.63
C ASN A 127 16.17 19.66 3.31
N ASP A 128 16.33 18.81 2.28
CA ASP A 128 16.83 19.20 0.96
C ASP A 128 15.70 19.49 -0.05
N GLY A 129 14.45 19.47 0.42
CA GLY A 129 13.25 19.69 -0.40
C GLY A 129 12.48 18.40 -0.69
N TRP A 130 11.76 18.38 -1.82
CA TRP A 130 10.94 17.23 -2.21
C TRP A 130 11.81 16.05 -2.63
N SER A 131 11.55 14.87 -2.06
CA SER A 131 12.17 13.60 -2.44
C SER A 131 11.08 12.65 -2.94
N VAL A 132 11.13 12.30 -4.24
CA VAL A 132 10.17 11.39 -4.89
C VAL A 132 10.70 9.97 -4.85
N ARG A 133 9.88 9.00 -4.44
CA ARG A 133 10.16 7.58 -4.68
C ARG A 133 9.79 7.23 -6.11
N VAL A 134 10.77 6.95 -6.97
CA VAL A 134 10.54 6.42 -8.31
C VAL A 134 10.67 4.91 -8.24
N HIS A 135 9.62 4.18 -8.58
CA HIS A 135 9.66 2.73 -8.58
C HIS A 135 8.82 2.07 -9.69
N GLY A 136 9.26 0.89 -10.10
CA GLY A 136 8.69 0.19 -11.25
C GLY A 136 9.60 -0.88 -11.82
N ASN A 137 9.29 -1.33 -13.04
CA ASN A 137 9.98 -2.43 -13.71
C ASN A 137 10.17 -2.18 -15.20
N VAL A 138 11.34 -2.54 -15.73
CA VAL A 138 11.68 -2.51 -17.15
C VAL A 138 11.64 -3.93 -17.71
N TYR A 139 10.89 -4.12 -18.80
CA TYR A 139 10.67 -5.43 -19.38
C TYR A 139 10.37 -5.36 -20.88
N LYS A 140 10.47 -6.52 -21.55
CA LYS A 140 10.00 -6.75 -22.92
C LYS A 140 8.88 -7.77 -22.93
N VAL A 141 7.94 -7.59 -23.86
CA VAL A 141 6.87 -8.56 -24.11
C VAL A 141 7.27 -9.39 -25.32
N PRO A 142 7.44 -10.71 -25.17
CA PRO A 142 7.75 -11.58 -26.29
C PRO A 142 6.60 -11.63 -27.31
N ASP A 143 6.95 -11.73 -28.60
CA ASP A 143 5.98 -12.02 -29.65
C ASP A 143 5.69 -13.54 -29.67
N VAL A 144 4.47 -13.91 -29.32
CA VAL A 144 4.06 -15.30 -29.08
C VAL A 144 2.74 -15.54 -29.80
N ALA A 145 2.67 -16.67 -30.53
CA ALA A 145 1.46 -17.12 -31.20
C ALA A 145 0.27 -17.18 -30.24
N GLN A 146 -0.91 -16.77 -30.71
CA GLN A 146 -2.09 -16.68 -29.86
C GLN A 146 -2.47 -18.03 -29.24
N GLU A 147 -2.31 -19.14 -29.96
CA GLU A 147 -2.60 -20.49 -29.45
C GLU A 147 -1.76 -20.83 -28.22
N LYS A 148 -0.51 -20.34 -28.17
CA LYS A 148 0.38 -20.52 -27.03
C LYS A 148 -0.04 -19.62 -25.86
N ILE A 149 -0.46 -18.38 -26.13
CA ILE A 149 -1.04 -17.50 -25.09
C ILE A 149 -2.33 -18.10 -24.51
N ASP A 150 -3.22 -18.64 -25.35
CA ASP A 150 -4.45 -19.29 -24.90
C ASP A 150 -4.15 -20.49 -23.98
N LYS A 151 -3.16 -21.32 -24.36
CA LYS A 151 -2.71 -22.45 -23.54
C LYS A 151 -2.13 -22.02 -22.19
N LEU A 152 -1.40 -20.89 -22.16
CA LEU A 152 -0.87 -20.33 -20.91
C LEU A 152 -1.97 -19.73 -20.04
N ALA A 153 -2.95 -19.06 -20.66
CA ALA A 153 -4.11 -18.52 -19.96
C ALA A 153 -4.97 -19.64 -19.35
N ASP A 154 -5.18 -20.75 -20.07
CA ASP A 154 -5.89 -21.94 -19.59
C ASP A 154 -5.32 -22.53 -18.29
N ALA A 155 -4.05 -22.23 -17.98
CA ALA A 155 -3.41 -22.61 -16.72
C ALA A 155 -4.09 -21.97 -15.50
N PHE A 156 -4.54 -20.73 -15.66
CA PHE A 156 -5.19 -19.95 -14.62
C PHE A 156 -6.71 -20.17 -14.58
N LEU A 157 -7.27 -20.84 -15.59
CA LEU A 157 -8.71 -21.06 -15.72
C LEU A 157 -9.08 -22.46 -15.20
N ILE A 158 -9.57 -22.53 -13.96
CA ILE A 158 -10.00 -23.79 -13.36
C ILE A 158 -11.41 -24.13 -13.82
N GLY A 159 -11.62 -25.35 -14.32
CA GLY A 159 -12.92 -25.83 -14.80
C GLY A 159 -13.53 -25.05 -15.97
N THR A 160 -12.72 -24.31 -16.72
CA THR A 160 -13.05 -23.71 -18.02
C THR A 160 -11.79 -23.52 -18.87
N SER A 161 -11.89 -22.90 -20.04
CA SER A 161 -10.78 -22.54 -20.92
C SER A 161 -11.06 -21.26 -21.69
N VAL A 162 -10.03 -20.62 -22.24
CA VAL A 162 -10.14 -19.45 -23.11
C VAL A 162 -11.15 -19.68 -24.22
N LYS A 163 -11.27 -20.90 -24.77
CA LYS A 163 -12.23 -21.19 -25.85
C LYS A 163 -13.69 -21.04 -25.42
N GLU A 164 -13.98 -21.33 -24.16
CA GLU A 164 -15.32 -21.32 -23.57
C GLU A 164 -15.74 -19.94 -23.04
N LEU A 165 -14.77 -19.05 -22.81
CA LEU A 165 -15.01 -17.69 -22.30
C LEU A 165 -15.75 -16.79 -23.32
N GLY A 166 -16.44 -15.77 -22.83
CA GLY A 166 -16.95 -14.66 -23.64
C GLY A 166 -15.83 -13.82 -24.25
N ASP A 167 -16.14 -12.95 -25.23
CA ASP A 167 -15.10 -12.20 -25.96
C ASP A 167 -14.31 -11.23 -25.07
N ASP A 168 -14.98 -10.52 -24.17
CA ASP A 168 -14.31 -9.63 -23.21
C ASP A 168 -13.45 -10.43 -22.22
N GLU A 169 -13.94 -11.58 -21.77
CA GLU A 169 -13.23 -12.46 -20.84
C GLU A 169 -11.98 -13.06 -21.50
N LYS A 170 -12.09 -13.50 -22.76
CA LYS A 170 -10.96 -13.96 -23.60
C LYS A 170 -9.90 -12.87 -23.71
N LYS A 171 -10.32 -11.64 -24.02
CA LYS A 171 -9.41 -10.52 -24.20
C LYS A 171 -8.63 -10.23 -22.92
N GLN A 172 -9.30 -10.20 -21.78
CA GLN A 172 -8.65 -9.97 -20.50
C GLN A 172 -7.70 -11.11 -20.11
N ALA A 173 -8.13 -12.38 -20.23
CA ALA A 173 -7.29 -13.55 -19.96
C ALA A 173 -6.00 -13.52 -20.78
N ARG A 174 -6.12 -13.22 -22.08
CA ARG A 174 -4.97 -13.09 -22.98
C ARG A 174 -4.08 -11.90 -22.64
N ASN A 175 -4.66 -10.76 -22.30
CA ASN A 175 -3.89 -9.55 -21.98
C ASN A 175 -3.10 -9.73 -20.69
N LEU A 176 -3.74 -10.16 -19.61
CA LEU A 176 -3.05 -10.41 -18.34
C LEU A 176 -1.99 -11.50 -18.49
N THR A 177 -2.26 -12.56 -19.24
CA THR A 177 -1.25 -13.59 -19.54
C THR A 177 -0.03 -12.98 -20.23
N ARG A 178 -0.20 -12.10 -21.22
CA ARG A 178 0.94 -11.41 -21.86
C ARG A 178 1.70 -10.47 -20.91
N GLU A 179 1.03 -9.91 -19.91
CA GLU A 179 1.69 -9.07 -18.90
C GLU A 179 2.47 -9.90 -17.88
N ILE A 180 2.00 -11.10 -17.55
CA ILE A 180 2.69 -12.05 -16.67
C ILE A 180 3.93 -12.63 -17.34
N PHE A 181 3.81 -13.04 -18.60
CA PHE A 181 4.89 -13.67 -19.37
C PHE A 181 5.77 -12.64 -20.09
N VAL A 182 6.36 -11.75 -19.29
CA VAL A 182 7.31 -10.73 -19.75
C VAL A 182 8.74 -11.11 -19.40
N VAL A 183 9.70 -10.59 -20.16
CA VAL A 183 11.13 -10.80 -19.91
C VAL A 183 11.72 -9.52 -19.37
N GLN A 184 12.11 -9.56 -18.10
CA GLN A 184 12.72 -8.46 -17.36
C GLN A 184 14.02 -8.00 -18.04
N GLN A 185 14.29 -6.70 -18.02
CA GLN A 185 15.51 -6.11 -18.58
C GLN A 185 16.36 -5.52 -17.46
N GLY A 186 17.37 -6.28 -17.05
CA GLY A 186 18.29 -5.87 -16.00
C GLY A 186 19.49 -5.08 -16.49
N HIS A 187 20.11 -4.33 -15.58
CA HIS A 187 21.28 -3.48 -15.85
C HIS A 187 21.00 -2.35 -16.86
N ASP A 188 19.76 -1.89 -16.95
CA ASP A 188 19.36 -0.77 -17.80
C ASP A 188 19.39 0.56 -17.02
N ASN A 189 19.81 1.63 -17.68
CA ASN A 189 19.73 2.98 -17.12
C ASN A 189 18.34 3.57 -17.36
N VAL A 190 17.65 3.95 -16.28
CA VAL A 190 16.32 4.56 -16.35
C VAL A 190 16.45 6.07 -16.21
N THR A 191 15.82 6.81 -17.13
CA THR A 191 15.72 8.27 -17.05
C THR A 191 14.27 8.68 -17.00
N VAL A 192 13.94 9.51 -16.01
CA VAL A 192 12.57 9.96 -15.74
C VAL A 192 12.46 11.45 -15.97
N GLU A 193 11.53 11.82 -16.84
CA GLU A 193 11.08 13.19 -17.07
C GLU A 193 9.89 13.48 -16.15
N PHE A 194 10.12 14.41 -15.22
CA PHE A 194 9.07 15.04 -14.45
C PHE A 194 8.55 16.23 -15.23
N ALA A 195 7.26 16.20 -15.58
CA ALA A 195 6.63 17.22 -16.41
C ALA A 195 5.57 18.00 -15.63
N VAL A 196 5.59 19.33 -15.82
CA VAL A 196 4.54 20.21 -15.30
C VAL A 196 3.33 20.08 -16.21
N ARG A 197 2.21 19.68 -15.63
CA ARG A 197 0.93 19.58 -16.32
C ARG A 197 0.53 20.90 -16.97
N SER A 198 -0.05 20.80 -18.17
CA SER A 198 -0.63 21.95 -18.86
C SER A 198 -1.64 22.66 -17.96
N SER A 199 -1.67 23.99 -18.01
CA SER A 199 -2.61 24.82 -17.23
C SER A 199 -4.08 24.49 -17.51
N ASN A 200 -4.38 23.89 -18.67
CA ASN A 200 -5.72 23.51 -19.09
C ASN A 200 -6.09 22.07 -18.69
N SER A 201 -5.15 21.30 -18.14
CA SER A 201 -5.42 19.95 -17.66
C SER A 201 -6.16 20.00 -16.31
N SER A 202 -7.16 19.15 -16.14
CA SER A 202 -7.79 18.93 -14.85
C SER A 202 -6.78 18.37 -13.85
N SER A 203 -6.85 18.80 -12.59
CA SER A 203 -6.16 18.09 -11.50
C SER A 203 -6.58 16.62 -11.47
N PRO A 204 -5.73 15.72 -10.92
CA PRO A 204 -6.11 14.33 -10.69
C PRO A 204 -7.45 14.23 -9.92
N ARG A 205 -8.29 13.28 -10.33
CA ARG A 205 -9.65 13.10 -9.79
C ARG A 205 -9.62 12.66 -8.33
N GLY A 206 -10.60 13.08 -7.54
CA GLY A 206 -10.85 12.48 -6.23
C GLY A 206 -9.81 12.81 -5.17
N GLY A 207 -9.32 14.05 -5.13
CA GLY A 207 -8.58 14.53 -3.96
C GLY A 207 -8.44 16.04 -4.01
N ALA A 208 -8.01 16.65 -2.92
CA ALA A 208 -7.62 18.06 -2.87
C ALA A 208 -6.29 18.33 -3.62
N TYR A 209 -6.04 17.57 -4.70
CA TYR A 209 -4.85 17.62 -5.53
C TYR A 209 -4.83 18.91 -6.35
N VAL A 210 -3.65 19.53 -6.40
CA VAL A 210 -3.37 20.66 -7.28
C VAL A 210 -2.30 20.26 -8.27
N ASN A 211 -2.42 20.73 -9.51
CA ASN A 211 -1.32 20.58 -10.46
C ASN A 211 -0.10 21.36 -9.94
N ALA A 212 1.06 20.69 -9.91
CA ALA A 212 2.32 21.34 -9.63
C ALA A 212 2.53 22.48 -10.63
N LYS A 213 3.06 23.63 -10.17
CA LYS A 213 3.34 24.78 -11.04
C LYS A 213 4.80 24.87 -11.47
N GLY A 214 5.65 23.97 -10.99
CA GLY A 214 7.09 23.96 -11.25
C GLY A 214 7.66 22.56 -11.04
N GLY A 215 8.98 22.44 -11.01
CA GLY A 215 9.66 21.17 -10.77
C GLY A 215 9.89 20.32 -12.01
N GLY A 216 9.59 20.84 -13.20
CA GLY A 216 9.86 20.16 -14.47
C GLY A 216 11.36 19.90 -14.63
N GLN A 217 11.76 18.64 -14.75
CA GLN A 217 13.16 18.22 -14.82
C GLN A 217 13.30 16.79 -15.32
N GLU A 218 14.48 16.48 -15.85
CA GLU A 218 14.87 15.11 -16.19
C GLU A 218 15.90 14.63 -15.16
N ILE A 219 15.73 13.40 -14.68
CA ILE A 219 16.62 12.75 -13.72
C ILE A 219 16.92 11.34 -14.22
N THR A 220 18.19 11.04 -14.48
CA THR A 220 18.67 9.67 -14.62
C THR A 220 18.82 9.06 -13.23
N LEU A 221 18.26 7.88 -13.02
CA LEU A 221 18.34 7.19 -11.74
C LEU A 221 19.81 6.88 -11.40
N PRO A 222 20.18 6.90 -10.11
CA PRO A 222 21.58 6.75 -9.69
C PRO A 222 22.12 5.32 -9.84
N PHE A 223 21.25 4.35 -10.10
CA PHE A 223 21.59 2.95 -10.27
C PHE A 223 20.85 2.38 -11.48
N GLU A 224 21.46 1.40 -12.11
CA GLU A 224 20.81 0.58 -13.14
C GLU A 224 19.72 -0.30 -12.52
N THR A 225 18.83 -0.81 -13.36
CA THR A 225 17.83 -1.80 -12.93
C THR A 225 18.49 -3.07 -12.37
N THR A 226 17.78 -3.74 -11.45
CA THR A 226 18.18 -5.05 -10.92
C THR A 226 18.18 -6.10 -12.05
N THR A 227 18.68 -7.32 -11.79
CA THR A 227 18.58 -8.43 -12.76
C THR A 227 17.13 -8.67 -13.19
N GLU A 228 16.20 -8.50 -12.27
CA GLU A 228 14.75 -8.60 -12.48
C GLU A 228 14.13 -7.33 -13.08
N GLY A 229 14.93 -6.35 -13.53
CA GLY A 229 14.45 -5.14 -14.21
C GLY A 229 13.84 -4.09 -13.29
N ASP A 230 13.93 -4.27 -11.97
CA ASP A 230 13.32 -3.36 -11.00
C ASP A 230 14.16 -2.10 -10.82
N PHE A 231 13.47 -0.99 -10.58
CA PHE A 231 14.04 0.22 -10.01
C PHE A 231 13.15 0.66 -8.85
N ASP A 232 13.75 1.08 -7.73
CA ASP A 232 13.04 1.64 -6.58
C ASP A 232 14.01 2.53 -5.80
N VAL A 233 13.87 3.85 -5.96
CA VAL A 233 14.82 4.80 -5.42
C VAL A 233 14.17 6.13 -5.11
N PHE A 234 14.59 6.77 -4.02
CA PHE A 234 14.26 8.15 -3.74
C PHE A 234 15.20 9.09 -4.49
N VAL A 235 14.65 10.03 -5.25
CA VAL A 235 15.39 11.08 -5.95
C VAL A 235 14.95 12.46 -5.46
N ALA A 236 15.92 13.32 -5.18
CA ALA A 236 15.65 14.70 -4.80
C ALA A 236 15.22 15.53 -6.03
N LEU A 237 14.05 16.16 -5.94
CA LEU A 237 13.58 17.10 -6.96
C LEU A 237 14.24 18.45 -6.74
N GLN A 238 14.93 18.94 -7.77
CA GLN A 238 15.44 20.30 -7.77
C GLN A 238 14.28 21.28 -7.88
N ASN A 239 14.35 22.40 -7.17
CA ASN A 239 13.34 23.46 -7.26
C ASN A 239 13.51 24.28 -8.55
N LYS A 240 13.15 23.69 -9.70
CA LYS A 240 13.21 24.35 -11.00
C LYS A 240 11.93 25.13 -11.29
N SER A 241 12.08 26.36 -11.78
CA SER A 241 10.94 27.13 -12.26
C SER A 241 10.36 26.53 -13.53
N SER A 242 9.04 26.55 -13.68
CA SER A 242 8.39 26.48 -14.98
C SER A 242 7.85 27.85 -15.38
N LYS A 243 7.79 28.13 -16.68
CA LYS A 243 7.11 29.33 -17.22
C LYS A 243 5.62 29.05 -17.35
N ALA A 244 4.91 28.95 -16.22
CA ALA A 244 3.46 28.89 -16.22
C ALA A 244 2.88 30.32 -16.26
N ASN A 245 1.96 30.59 -17.18
CA ASN A 245 1.25 31.89 -17.29
C ASN A 245 2.17 33.12 -17.34
N SER A 246 3.27 33.04 -18.09
CA SER A 246 4.23 34.15 -18.24
C SER A 246 4.93 34.59 -16.94
N THR A 247 4.89 33.77 -15.90
CA THR A 247 5.61 33.97 -14.63
C THR A 247 6.47 32.76 -14.30
N ASN A 248 7.56 32.95 -13.55
CA ASN A 248 8.31 31.84 -12.99
C ASN A 248 7.50 31.23 -11.85
N ALA A 249 7.11 29.97 -11.99
CA ALA A 249 6.37 29.23 -10.98
C ALA A 249 7.16 28.02 -10.49
N TYR A 250 7.08 27.75 -9.20
CA TYR A 250 7.89 26.75 -8.49
C TYR A 250 7.01 25.73 -7.79
N LEU A 251 7.61 24.64 -7.33
CA LEU A 251 6.94 23.72 -6.40
C LEU A 251 6.66 24.46 -5.08
N LEU A 252 5.45 24.29 -4.54
CA LEU A 252 5.16 24.75 -3.19
C LEU A 252 6.02 23.93 -2.20
N PRO A 253 6.69 24.57 -1.23
CA PRO A 253 7.41 23.85 -0.19
C PRO A 253 6.45 23.00 0.64
N GLY A 254 6.82 21.73 0.89
CA GLY A 254 5.95 20.78 1.61
C GLY A 254 5.62 21.21 3.03
N ASN A 255 6.54 21.91 3.70
CA ASN A 255 6.32 22.49 5.03
C ASN A 255 5.48 23.78 5.04
N ALA A 256 5.12 24.31 3.86
CA ALA A 256 4.36 25.55 3.72
C ALA A 256 3.00 25.34 3.02
N THR A 257 2.58 24.10 2.82
CA THR A 257 1.32 23.77 2.13
C THR A 257 0.65 22.54 2.75
N THR A 258 -0.68 22.53 2.76
CA THR A 258 -1.48 21.32 3.02
C THR A 258 -1.97 20.67 1.73
N LYS A 259 -1.78 21.33 0.58
CA LYS A 259 -2.18 20.84 -0.73
C LYS A 259 -1.16 19.84 -1.26
N ILE A 260 -1.64 18.70 -1.71
CA ILE A 260 -0.85 17.70 -2.39
C ILE A 260 -0.68 18.14 -3.84
N GLN A 261 0.58 18.27 -4.29
CA GLN A 261 0.88 18.68 -5.66
C GLN A 261 1.08 17.44 -6.52
N ALA A 262 0.57 17.45 -7.74
CA ALA A 262 0.71 16.35 -8.66
C ALA A 262 1.55 16.76 -9.88
N LEU A 263 2.57 15.96 -10.19
CA LEU A 263 3.53 16.15 -11.27
C LEU A 263 3.48 14.92 -12.18
N ASP A 264 3.47 15.12 -13.50
CA ASP A 264 3.54 13.99 -14.42
C ASP A 264 4.94 13.37 -14.38
N MET A 265 5.01 12.06 -14.50
CA MET A 265 6.26 11.29 -14.45
C MET A 265 6.32 10.35 -15.65
N HIS A 266 7.29 10.55 -16.53
CA HIS A 266 7.44 9.81 -17.78
C HIS A 266 8.82 9.16 -17.87
N VAL A 267 8.89 7.84 -18.03
CA VAL A 267 10.17 7.18 -18.31
C VAL A 267 10.52 7.36 -19.79
N LYS A 268 11.71 7.88 -20.07
CA LYS A 268 12.19 8.15 -21.43
C LYS A 268 12.45 6.85 -22.19
N GLY A 269 12.29 6.91 -23.52
CA GLY A 269 12.54 5.77 -24.41
C GLY A 269 11.38 4.77 -24.51
N THR A 270 10.22 5.05 -23.89
CA THR A 270 9.02 4.21 -24.00
C THR A 270 7.75 5.05 -23.86
N ASP A 271 6.65 4.61 -24.48
CA ASP A 271 5.32 5.23 -24.31
C ASP A 271 4.52 4.59 -23.15
N THR A 272 5.09 3.56 -22.50
CA THR A 272 4.37 2.75 -21.51
C THR A 272 4.68 3.10 -20.05
N GLY A 273 5.66 3.99 -19.83
CA GLY A 273 6.19 4.40 -18.54
C GLY A 273 5.60 5.70 -17.98
N ASN A 274 4.32 5.98 -18.28
CA ASN A 274 3.61 7.16 -17.79
C ASN A 274 3.02 6.91 -16.40
N ALA A 275 3.24 7.84 -15.47
CA ALA A 275 2.73 7.80 -14.11
C ALA A 275 2.53 9.23 -13.56
N THR A 276 2.16 9.34 -12.28
CA THR A 276 2.05 10.61 -11.56
C THR A 276 2.85 10.52 -10.26
N ALA A 277 3.60 11.56 -9.94
CA ALA A 277 4.18 11.77 -8.63
C ALA A 277 3.28 12.70 -7.80
N TYR A 278 2.86 12.24 -6.61
CA TYR A 278 2.11 13.02 -5.64
C TYR A 278 3.05 13.53 -4.56
N LEU A 279 3.27 14.84 -4.52
CA LEU A 279 4.08 15.51 -3.51
C LEU A 279 3.21 15.75 -2.28
N VAL A 280 3.32 14.84 -1.32
CA VAL A 280 2.46 14.76 -0.15
C VAL A 280 3.10 15.53 1.02
N PRO A 281 2.43 16.57 1.56
CA PRO A 281 2.97 17.34 2.68
C PRO A 281 3.21 16.50 3.95
N PRO A 282 4.10 16.93 4.87
CA PRO A 282 4.39 16.20 6.10
C PRO A 282 3.20 15.96 7.03
N LEU A 283 2.16 16.79 6.95
CA LEU A 283 0.98 16.73 7.81
C LEU A 283 -0.28 16.44 6.99
N GLY A 284 -1.19 15.65 7.57
CA GLY A 284 -2.47 15.28 6.98
C GLY A 284 -2.74 13.78 7.10
N VAL A 285 -3.84 13.34 6.47
CA VAL A 285 -4.31 11.96 6.53
C VAL A 285 -3.97 11.21 5.25
N THR A 286 -3.50 9.97 5.34
CA THR A 286 -3.33 9.07 4.20
C THR A 286 -4.24 7.84 4.38
N VAL A 287 -5.15 7.61 3.44
CA VAL A 287 -5.92 6.36 3.36
C VAL A 287 -5.09 5.33 2.61
N VAL A 288 -4.72 4.26 3.30
CA VAL A 288 -4.06 3.09 2.70
C VAL A 288 -5.11 2.03 2.47
N SER A 289 -5.38 1.68 1.22
CA SER A 289 -6.38 0.67 0.87
C SER A 289 -5.75 -0.56 0.25
N ASP A 290 -6.11 -1.74 0.77
CA ASP A 290 -6.06 -2.98 -0.01
C ASP A 290 -7.03 -2.88 -1.21
N ILE A 291 -6.94 -3.81 -2.16
CA ILE A 291 -7.73 -3.79 -3.40
C ILE A 291 -8.68 -4.99 -3.49
N ASP A 292 -8.16 -6.20 -3.36
CA ASP A 292 -8.94 -7.43 -3.55
C ASP A 292 -9.95 -7.60 -2.41
N ASP A 293 -11.20 -7.92 -2.74
CA ASP A 293 -12.33 -8.11 -1.81
C ASP A 293 -12.70 -6.91 -0.91
N ILE A 294 -12.10 -5.73 -1.13
CA ILE A 294 -12.49 -4.46 -0.49
C ILE A 294 -12.82 -3.35 -1.51
N LEU A 295 -12.03 -3.20 -2.57
CA LEU A 295 -12.30 -2.24 -3.65
C LEU A 295 -12.84 -2.94 -4.90
N ARG A 296 -12.52 -4.21 -5.08
CA ARG A 296 -13.09 -5.02 -6.16
C ARG A 296 -13.58 -6.37 -5.66
N VAL A 297 -14.49 -6.98 -6.40
CA VAL A 297 -14.92 -8.35 -6.12
C VAL A 297 -13.90 -9.33 -6.69
N THR A 298 -13.19 -10.05 -5.82
CA THR A 298 -12.23 -11.08 -6.22
C THR A 298 -12.73 -12.45 -5.80
N LYS A 299 -13.12 -12.61 -4.54
CA LYS A 299 -13.50 -13.86 -3.86
C LYS A 299 -12.30 -14.77 -3.68
N ILE A 300 -11.24 -14.28 -3.05
CA ILE A 300 -10.02 -15.07 -2.80
C ILE A 300 -10.31 -16.33 -1.98
N TYR A 301 -11.34 -16.29 -1.13
CA TYR A 301 -11.86 -17.41 -0.36
C TYR A 301 -12.55 -18.49 -1.22
N LYS A 302 -12.79 -18.25 -2.51
CA LYS A 302 -13.37 -19.21 -3.47
C LYS A 302 -12.46 -19.35 -4.71
N PRO A 303 -11.36 -20.12 -4.63
CA PRO A 303 -10.24 -20.00 -5.58
C PRO A 303 -10.59 -20.17 -7.05
N LYS A 304 -11.48 -21.10 -7.41
CA LYS A 304 -11.93 -21.26 -8.82
C LYS A 304 -12.54 -19.95 -9.34
N GLU A 305 -13.40 -19.34 -8.55
CA GLU A 305 -14.06 -18.08 -8.86
C GLU A 305 -13.08 -16.90 -8.76
N GLY A 306 -12.20 -16.91 -7.74
CA GLY A 306 -11.15 -15.92 -7.53
C GLY A 306 -10.16 -15.81 -8.68
N LEU A 307 -9.71 -16.95 -9.20
CA LEU A 307 -8.87 -16.99 -10.40
C LEU A 307 -9.63 -16.49 -11.63
N LEU A 308 -10.89 -16.87 -11.79
CA LEU A 308 -11.70 -16.38 -12.92
C LEU A 308 -11.92 -14.86 -12.86
N ASN A 309 -12.20 -14.31 -11.67
CA ASN A 309 -12.37 -12.86 -11.44
C ASN A 309 -11.05 -12.07 -11.54
N SER A 310 -9.91 -12.72 -11.33
CA SER A 310 -8.60 -12.07 -11.45
C SER A 310 -8.07 -12.13 -12.87
N PHE A 311 -8.25 -13.26 -13.56
CA PHE A 311 -7.61 -13.50 -14.84
C PHE A 311 -8.51 -13.25 -16.04
N ALA A 312 -9.81 -13.54 -15.95
CA ALA A 312 -10.69 -13.48 -17.11
C ALA A 312 -11.72 -12.36 -17.03
N ARG A 313 -12.36 -12.13 -15.88
CA ARG A 313 -13.51 -11.22 -15.85
C ARG A 313 -13.13 -9.76 -15.62
N PRO A 314 -13.82 -8.81 -16.27
CA PRO A 314 -13.69 -7.40 -15.97
C PRO A 314 -13.80 -7.12 -14.48
N PHE A 315 -12.89 -6.29 -13.95
CA PHE A 315 -12.90 -5.96 -12.54
C PHE A 315 -14.15 -5.13 -12.21
N THR A 316 -14.83 -5.53 -11.15
CA THR A 316 -16.05 -4.88 -10.67
C THR A 316 -15.83 -4.34 -9.27
N ALA A 317 -16.32 -3.12 -9.03
CA ALA A 317 -16.28 -2.53 -7.69
C ALA A 317 -17.11 -3.37 -6.72
N TRP A 318 -16.65 -3.46 -5.47
CA TRP A 318 -17.48 -4.03 -4.42
C TRP A 318 -18.54 -3.01 -4.00
N GLU A 319 -19.80 -3.33 -4.30
CA GLU A 319 -20.98 -2.51 -3.99
C GLU A 319 -20.78 -1.03 -4.36
N ASP A 320 -21.17 -0.10 -3.50
CA ASP A 320 -21.04 1.35 -3.65
C ASP A 320 -19.80 1.92 -2.96
N MET A 321 -18.76 1.11 -2.72
CA MET A 321 -17.49 1.57 -2.17
C MET A 321 -16.85 2.76 -2.92
N PRO A 322 -17.00 2.90 -4.26
CA PRO A 322 -16.57 4.11 -4.97
C PRO A 322 -17.21 5.41 -4.43
N VAL A 323 -18.46 5.35 -3.96
CA VAL A 323 -19.17 6.50 -3.38
C VAL A 323 -18.54 6.92 -2.06
N ILE A 324 -18.15 5.96 -1.20
CA ILE A 324 -17.45 6.24 0.06
C ILE A 324 -16.13 6.97 -0.19
N TYR A 325 -15.31 6.45 -1.11
CA TYR A 325 -14.03 7.07 -1.46
C TYR A 325 -14.21 8.43 -2.13
N SER A 326 -15.22 8.57 -2.99
CA SER A 326 -15.57 9.86 -3.59
C SER A 326 -15.98 10.87 -2.52
N ASN A 327 -16.76 10.47 -1.52
CA ASN A 327 -17.17 11.34 -0.42
C ASN A 327 -15.98 11.75 0.47
N TRP A 328 -15.10 10.82 0.84
CA TRP A 328 -13.86 11.15 1.55
C TRP A 328 -13.00 12.12 0.76
N SER A 329 -12.87 11.90 -0.55
CA SER A 329 -12.10 12.80 -1.41
C SER A 329 -12.69 14.21 -1.58
N SER A 330 -14.01 14.32 -1.52
CA SER A 330 -14.76 15.57 -1.69
C SER A 330 -15.00 16.29 -0.36
N SER A 331 -14.67 15.64 0.76
CA SER A 331 -14.81 16.19 2.10
C SER A 331 -13.89 17.39 2.34
N ALA A 332 -14.10 18.09 3.46
CA ALA A 332 -13.26 19.22 3.86
C ALA A 332 -11.81 18.83 4.22
N ILE A 333 -11.45 17.54 4.21
CA ILE A 333 -10.09 17.05 4.51
C ILE A 333 -9.16 17.41 3.34
N SER A 334 -8.75 18.67 3.33
CA SER A 334 -7.97 19.26 2.23
C SER A 334 -6.54 18.72 2.08
N SER A 335 -6.13 17.84 2.99
CA SER A 335 -4.81 17.20 3.06
C SER A 335 -4.87 15.68 2.82
N LEU A 336 -6.04 15.11 2.48
CA LEU A 336 -6.23 13.67 2.29
C LEU A 336 -5.45 13.15 1.08
N HIS A 337 -4.64 12.10 1.28
CA HIS A 337 -3.99 11.34 0.22
C HIS A 337 -4.53 9.91 0.17
N PHE A 338 -4.71 9.36 -1.02
CA PHE A 338 -4.96 7.92 -1.20
C PHE A 338 -3.67 7.21 -1.60
N HIS A 339 -3.41 6.07 -0.97
CA HIS A 339 -2.36 5.14 -1.31
C HIS A 339 -2.98 3.74 -1.48
N TYR A 340 -2.85 3.17 -2.66
CA TYR A 340 -3.36 1.84 -2.97
C TYR A 340 -2.23 0.83 -2.85
N LEU A 341 -2.46 -0.27 -2.13
CA LEU A 341 -1.44 -1.26 -1.83
C LEU A 341 -1.99 -2.66 -2.09
N THR A 342 -1.39 -3.36 -3.05
CA THR A 342 -1.65 -4.79 -3.28
C THR A 342 -0.38 -5.62 -3.11
N THR A 343 -0.54 -6.90 -2.77
CA THR A 343 0.55 -7.89 -2.79
C THR A 343 0.57 -8.72 -4.08
N THR A 344 -0.26 -8.35 -5.08
CA THR A 344 -0.16 -8.87 -6.45
C THR A 344 1.22 -8.58 -7.02
N PRO A 345 1.91 -9.57 -7.63
CA PRO A 345 3.18 -9.34 -8.31
C PRO A 345 3.05 -8.26 -9.38
N GLU A 346 4.07 -7.45 -9.54
CA GLU A 346 4.10 -6.30 -10.45
C GLU A 346 3.69 -6.61 -11.90
N GLN A 347 3.96 -7.82 -12.41
CA GLN A 347 3.59 -8.20 -13.77
C GLN A 347 2.07 -8.19 -14.00
N GLY A 348 1.26 -8.28 -12.94
CA GLY A 348 -0.21 -8.21 -13.01
C GLY A 348 -0.80 -6.84 -12.65
N THR A 349 0.01 -5.81 -12.44
CA THR A 349 -0.45 -4.55 -11.80
C THR A 349 -1.20 -3.61 -12.74
N ARG A 350 -0.97 -3.67 -14.05
CA ARG A 350 -1.64 -2.76 -15.00
C ARG A 350 -3.17 -2.83 -14.98
N PRO A 351 -3.83 -4.01 -14.98
CA PRO A 351 -5.29 -4.06 -14.88
C PRO A 351 -5.80 -3.55 -13.53
N TYR A 352 -5.03 -3.72 -12.45
CA TYR A 352 -5.36 -3.13 -11.15
C TYR A 352 -5.34 -1.61 -11.21
N MET A 353 -4.27 -1.00 -11.74
CA MET A 353 -4.19 0.45 -11.89
C MET A 353 -5.29 1.00 -12.81
N ASP A 354 -5.56 0.34 -13.94
CA ASP A 354 -6.61 0.77 -14.87
C ASP A 354 -7.99 0.78 -14.18
N PHE A 355 -8.33 -0.29 -13.47
CA PHE A 355 -9.56 -0.37 -12.70
C PHE A 355 -9.62 0.69 -11.59
N ILE A 356 -8.56 0.79 -10.77
CA ILE A 356 -8.51 1.70 -9.63
C ILE A 356 -8.65 3.14 -10.10
N PHE A 357 -7.86 3.61 -11.05
CA PHE A 357 -7.89 5.03 -11.45
C PHE A 357 -9.08 5.42 -12.34
N ARG A 358 -9.83 4.44 -12.87
CA ARG A 358 -11.14 4.70 -13.49
C ARG A 358 -12.27 4.83 -12.47
N THR A 359 -12.16 4.12 -11.35
CA THR A 359 -13.27 3.89 -10.41
C THR A 359 -13.12 4.70 -9.11
N TYR A 360 -11.90 4.84 -8.62
CA TYR A 360 -11.54 5.44 -7.34
C TYR A 360 -10.73 6.73 -7.56
N PRO A 361 -10.62 7.56 -6.49
CA PRO A 361 -9.64 8.63 -6.40
C PRO A 361 -8.24 8.33 -6.95
N ALA A 362 -7.61 9.38 -7.46
CA ALA A 362 -6.20 9.35 -7.79
C ALA A 362 -5.36 9.18 -6.50
N GLY A 363 -4.22 8.52 -6.61
CA GLY A 363 -3.36 8.20 -5.47
C GLY A 363 -2.06 7.55 -5.89
N SER A 364 -1.15 7.40 -4.94
CA SER A 364 0.07 6.61 -5.13
C SER A 364 -0.25 5.12 -5.07
N PHE A 365 0.63 4.28 -5.61
CA PHE A 365 0.37 2.84 -5.79
C PHE A 365 1.60 2.00 -5.45
N ASP A 366 1.42 1.01 -4.59
CA ASP A 366 2.39 -0.04 -4.32
C ASP A 366 1.82 -1.41 -4.70
N THR A 367 2.71 -2.25 -5.24
CA THR A 367 2.46 -3.64 -5.62
C THR A 367 3.59 -4.50 -5.05
N ARG A 368 3.49 -5.83 -5.12
CA ARG A 368 4.61 -6.70 -4.73
C ARG A 368 5.77 -6.57 -5.73
N PRO A 369 6.95 -6.07 -5.32
CA PRO A 369 8.13 -6.01 -6.19
C PRO A 369 8.64 -7.41 -6.56
N LEU A 370 9.40 -7.53 -7.65
CA LEU A 370 10.09 -8.78 -7.98
C LEU A 370 11.34 -9.01 -7.14
N ASN A 371 12.13 -7.97 -6.92
CA ASN A 371 13.35 -8.05 -6.13
C ASN A 371 13.10 -7.69 -4.66
N PHE A 372 13.62 -8.54 -3.77
CA PHE A 372 13.63 -8.33 -2.33
C PHE A 372 15.05 -8.43 -1.80
N THR A 373 15.42 -7.48 -0.94
CA THR A 373 16.76 -7.38 -0.35
C THR A 373 17.05 -8.53 0.59
N ASN A 374 16.02 -9.07 1.27
CA ASN A 374 16.17 -10.19 2.18
C ASN A 374 14.92 -11.08 2.25
N ALA A 375 15.08 -12.27 2.87
CA ALA A 375 14.01 -13.25 3.00
C ALA A 375 12.81 -12.75 3.83
N LYS A 376 13.03 -11.93 4.87
CA LYS A 376 11.95 -11.41 5.72
C LYS A 376 11.01 -10.49 4.94
N GLU A 377 11.56 -9.67 4.05
CA GLU A 377 10.78 -8.81 3.13
C GLU A 377 9.94 -9.65 2.16
N THR A 378 10.48 -10.76 1.64
CA THR A 378 9.75 -11.68 0.76
C THR A 378 8.58 -12.38 1.48
N LEU A 379 8.71 -12.66 2.77
CA LEU A 379 7.68 -13.37 3.55
C LEU A 379 6.60 -12.43 4.12
N HIS A 380 6.89 -11.12 4.25
CA HIS A 380 6.00 -10.13 4.87
C HIS A 380 5.91 -8.85 4.03
N ILE A 381 5.58 -9.01 2.75
CA ILE A 381 5.60 -7.95 1.74
C ILE A 381 4.71 -6.77 2.12
N ARG A 382 3.47 -7.02 2.55
CA ARG A 382 2.57 -5.97 2.99
C ARG A 382 3.15 -5.17 4.14
N ARG A 383 3.74 -5.85 5.13
CA ARG A 383 4.39 -5.19 6.25
C ARG A 383 5.59 -4.35 5.79
N TYR A 384 6.42 -4.87 4.91
CA TYR A 384 7.56 -4.15 4.35
C TYR A 384 7.13 -2.86 3.63
N LEU A 385 6.10 -2.93 2.78
CA LEU A 385 5.57 -1.76 2.07
C LEU A 385 4.97 -0.72 3.05
N LEU A 386 4.23 -1.18 4.07
CA LEU A 386 3.68 -0.31 5.12
C LEU A 386 4.77 0.34 5.97
N ASP A 387 5.79 -0.40 6.40
CA ASP A 387 6.91 0.15 7.17
C ASP A 387 7.60 1.28 6.40
N ARG A 388 7.88 1.07 5.11
CA ARG A 388 8.46 2.11 4.25
C ARG A 388 7.57 3.34 4.17
N LEU A 389 6.27 3.17 3.96
CA LEU A 389 5.32 4.29 3.87
C LEU A 389 5.26 5.10 5.18
N PHE A 390 5.13 4.42 6.32
CA PHE A 390 5.05 5.06 7.64
C PHE A 390 6.35 5.79 8.01
N GLN A 391 7.50 5.18 7.73
CA GLN A 391 8.80 5.80 7.94
C GLN A 391 9.03 7.00 7.02
N THR A 392 8.47 6.98 5.80
CA THR A 392 8.54 8.10 4.86
C THR A 392 7.74 9.32 5.34
N PHE A 393 6.64 9.10 6.05
CA PHE A 393 5.71 10.15 6.52
C PHE A 393 5.45 10.07 8.04
N PRO A 394 6.47 10.31 8.88
CA PRO A 394 6.38 10.06 10.33
C PRO A 394 5.38 10.96 11.07
N ASN A 395 4.93 12.06 10.44
CA ASN A 395 4.01 13.04 11.03
C ASN A 395 2.60 13.02 10.41
N ARG A 396 2.33 12.06 9.51
CA ARG A 396 0.99 11.86 8.95
C ARG A 396 0.23 10.82 9.78
N THR A 397 -1.09 10.94 9.75
CA THR A 397 -1.97 9.88 10.27
C THR A 397 -2.47 9.02 9.12
N PHE A 398 -2.78 7.76 9.42
CA PHE A 398 -3.11 6.73 8.46
C PHE A 398 -4.44 6.07 8.81
N VAL A 399 -5.26 5.91 7.78
CA VAL A 399 -6.51 5.14 7.80
C VAL A 399 -6.24 3.89 6.98
N LEU A 400 -6.27 2.72 7.61
CA LEU A 400 -6.00 1.44 6.96
C LEU A 400 -7.34 0.77 6.58
N VAL A 401 -7.55 0.45 5.31
CA VAL A 401 -8.81 -0.10 4.78
C VAL A 401 -8.54 -1.41 4.06
N ALA A 402 -9.18 -2.49 4.49
CA ALA A 402 -8.99 -3.83 3.91
C ALA A 402 -10.17 -4.74 4.24
N ASP A 403 -10.00 -6.05 4.08
CA ASP A 403 -10.99 -7.08 4.37
C ASP A 403 -10.42 -8.21 5.25
N THR A 404 -11.29 -9.10 5.73
CA THR A 404 -10.92 -10.21 6.62
C THR A 404 -10.42 -11.48 5.90
N SER A 405 -10.65 -11.62 4.59
CA SER A 405 -10.26 -12.82 3.85
C SER A 405 -8.75 -12.90 3.58
N ASN A 406 -8.03 -11.79 3.79
CA ASN A 406 -6.59 -11.70 3.57
C ASN A 406 -5.80 -11.76 4.89
N ALA A 407 -5.17 -12.91 5.17
CA ALA A 407 -4.57 -13.20 6.48
C ALA A 407 -3.42 -12.25 6.87
N ASP A 408 -2.65 -11.75 5.90
CA ASP A 408 -1.55 -10.82 6.20
C ASP A 408 -2.05 -9.43 6.61
N VAL A 409 -3.26 -8.98 6.22
CA VAL A 409 -3.94 -7.78 6.73
C VAL A 409 -4.16 -7.91 8.23
N MET A 410 -4.76 -9.04 8.62
CA MET A 410 -5.17 -9.33 9.98
C MET A 410 -3.98 -9.37 10.96
N LYS A 411 -2.77 -9.59 10.43
CA LYS A 411 -1.50 -9.49 11.16
C LYS A 411 -0.88 -8.10 11.05
N ALA A 412 -0.73 -7.57 9.84
CA ALA A 412 0.07 -6.37 9.58
C ALA A 412 -0.60 -5.10 10.12
N TYR A 413 -1.90 -4.93 9.90
CA TYR A 413 -2.59 -3.68 10.22
C TYR A 413 -2.66 -3.39 11.73
N PRO A 414 -3.07 -4.33 12.61
CA PRO A 414 -3.01 -4.09 14.04
C PRO A 414 -1.56 -3.94 14.56
N ALA A 415 -0.58 -4.56 13.90
CA ALA A 415 0.83 -4.35 14.24
C ALA A 415 1.29 -2.92 13.88
N MET A 416 0.84 -2.35 12.76
CA MET A 416 1.15 -0.94 12.43
C MET A 416 0.65 0.03 13.50
N TYR A 417 -0.55 -0.18 14.05
CA TYR A 417 -1.08 0.65 15.14
C TYR A 417 -0.19 0.60 16.40
N LYS A 418 0.32 -0.59 16.74
CA LYS A 418 1.14 -0.81 17.93
C LYS A 418 2.58 -0.31 17.76
N ASP A 419 3.16 -0.52 16.59
CA ASP A 419 4.56 -0.22 16.33
C ASP A 419 4.78 1.25 15.95
N TYR A 420 3.75 1.94 15.44
CA TYR A 420 3.76 3.36 15.09
C TYR A 420 2.68 4.12 15.88
N PRO A 421 2.84 4.24 17.21
CA PRO A 421 1.82 4.84 18.07
C PRO A 421 1.51 6.28 17.64
N GLY A 422 0.22 6.60 17.54
CA GLY A 422 -0.27 7.92 17.13
C GLY A 422 -0.33 8.15 15.61
N GLN A 423 0.21 7.24 14.79
CA GLN A 423 0.14 7.36 13.33
C GLN A 423 -1.07 6.64 12.72
N VAL A 424 -1.68 5.65 13.37
CA VAL A 424 -2.89 5.00 12.84
C VAL A 424 -4.13 5.57 13.52
N SER A 425 -4.99 6.27 12.77
CA SER A 425 -6.26 6.80 13.29
C SER A 425 -7.35 5.73 13.25
N CYS A 426 -7.43 4.98 12.15
CA CYS A 426 -8.48 4.00 11.89
C CYS A 426 -7.96 2.72 11.24
N ILE A 427 -8.52 1.58 11.63
CA ILE A 427 -8.44 0.30 10.91
C ILE A 427 -9.85 -0.16 10.54
N LEU A 428 -10.20 -0.10 9.26
CA LEU A 428 -11.52 -0.42 8.74
C LEU A 428 -11.44 -1.72 7.94
N LEU A 429 -12.12 -2.76 8.41
CA LEU A 429 -12.07 -4.10 7.82
C LEU A 429 -13.44 -4.55 7.36
N ARG A 430 -13.61 -4.82 6.07
CA ARG A 430 -14.80 -5.53 5.58
C ARG A 430 -14.79 -6.94 6.15
N ASN A 431 -15.84 -7.30 6.87
CA ASN A 431 -16.05 -8.65 7.38
C ASN A 431 -16.67 -9.51 6.28
N THR A 432 -15.83 -10.13 5.46
CA THR A 432 -16.22 -10.96 4.32
C THR A 432 -17.03 -12.18 4.75
N SER A 433 -16.71 -12.81 5.88
CA SER A 433 -17.48 -13.96 6.40
C SER A 433 -18.90 -13.60 6.81
N ALA A 434 -19.14 -12.33 7.19
CA ALA A 434 -20.47 -11.83 7.52
C ALA A 434 -21.30 -11.44 6.28
N THR A 435 -20.66 -11.16 5.15
CA THR A 435 -21.32 -10.65 3.93
C THR A 435 -21.44 -11.71 2.85
N ASP A 436 -20.48 -12.63 2.79
CA ASP A 436 -20.34 -13.64 1.75
C ASP A 436 -20.50 -15.03 2.36
N ALA A 437 -21.65 -15.67 2.13
CA ALA A 437 -21.96 -16.97 2.73
C ALA A 437 -20.95 -18.09 2.35
N ASP A 438 -20.29 -17.95 1.21
CA ASP A 438 -19.25 -18.86 0.72
C ASP A 438 -17.89 -18.66 1.40
N ASP A 439 -17.66 -17.53 2.08
CA ASP A 439 -16.43 -17.30 2.82
C ASP A 439 -16.46 -18.07 4.15
N LYS A 440 -15.47 -18.94 4.29
CA LYS A 440 -15.26 -19.83 5.44
C LYS A 440 -13.80 -19.79 5.90
N LEU A 441 -13.02 -18.81 5.43
CA LEU A 441 -11.64 -18.67 5.85
C LEU A 441 -11.59 -18.24 7.32
N PRO A 442 -10.87 -18.97 8.17
CA PRO A 442 -10.61 -18.50 9.51
C PRO A 442 -9.69 -17.28 9.45
N TYR A 443 -9.93 -16.32 10.35
CA TYR A 443 -9.06 -15.16 10.51
C TYR A 443 -8.80 -14.88 11.99
N ASP A 444 -7.59 -14.47 12.33
CA ASP A 444 -7.18 -14.20 13.71
C ASP A 444 -7.38 -12.72 14.08
N THR A 445 -8.13 -12.48 15.15
CA THR A 445 -8.39 -11.14 15.70
C THR A 445 -7.52 -10.79 16.91
N LYS A 446 -6.62 -11.69 17.35
CA LYS A 446 -5.72 -11.47 18.50
C LYS A 446 -4.87 -10.21 18.35
N GLY A 447 -4.50 -9.84 17.13
CA GLY A 447 -3.75 -8.61 16.84
C GLY A 447 -4.45 -7.35 17.34
N PHE A 448 -5.79 -7.33 17.33
CA PHE A 448 -6.62 -6.20 17.78
C PHE A 448 -6.76 -6.09 19.29
N LYS A 449 -6.29 -7.09 20.05
CA LYS A 449 -6.27 -7.01 21.50
C LYS A 449 -5.47 -5.79 21.93
N ASP A 450 -6.00 -5.02 22.86
CA ASP A 450 -5.39 -3.81 23.42
C ASP A 450 -5.36 -2.60 22.45
N ILE A 451 -6.04 -2.69 21.29
CA ILE A 451 -6.37 -1.52 20.47
C ILE A 451 -7.75 -1.01 20.95
N PRO A 452 -7.92 0.30 21.20
CA PRO A 452 -9.22 0.85 21.55
C PRO A 452 -10.25 0.62 20.43
N GLN A 453 -11.47 0.21 20.80
CA GLN A 453 -12.52 -0.18 19.85
C GLN A 453 -12.95 0.99 18.94
N GLU A 454 -12.77 2.23 19.36
CA GLU A 454 -13.01 3.43 18.56
C GLU A 454 -12.05 3.56 17.36
N ASN A 455 -10.87 2.93 17.42
CA ASN A 455 -9.84 2.99 16.36
C ASN A 455 -9.97 1.88 15.32
N TYR A 456 -10.89 0.93 15.48
CA TYR A 456 -11.13 -0.08 14.44
C TYR A 456 -12.60 -0.47 14.30
N MET A 457 -12.98 -0.90 13.10
CA MET A 457 -14.32 -1.40 12.84
C MET A 457 -14.30 -2.53 11.83
N PHE A 458 -14.93 -3.65 12.19
CA PHE A 458 -15.33 -4.71 11.27
C PHE A 458 -16.70 -4.36 10.73
N PHE A 459 -16.76 -3.89 9.48
CA PHE A 459 -17.98 -3.42 8.84
C PHE A 459 -18.49 -4.41 7.80
N LYS A 460 -19.76 -4.32 7.41
CA LYS A 460 -20.40 -5.30 6.52
C LYS A 460 -20.64 -4.72 5.14
N VAL A 461 -21.12 -3.48 5.06
CA VAL A 461 -21.44 -2.83 3.77
C VAL A 461 -20.78 -1.46 3.71
N PRO A 462 -20.48 -0.90 2.54
CA PRO A 462 -19.80 0.39 2.45
C PRO A 462 -20.53 1.52 3.19
N SER A 463 -21.87 1.49 3.19
CA SER A 463 -22.69 2.48 3.91
C SER A 463 -22.42 2.55 5.42
N ASP A 464 -21.89 1.49 6.04
CA ASP A 464 -21.46 1.48 7.45
C ASP A 464 -20.34 2.51 7.72
N LEU A 465 -19.57 2.86 6.69
CA LEU A 465 -18.46 3.83 6.75
C LEU A 465 -18.91 5.29 6.60
N THR A 466 -20.20 5.53 6.37
CA THR A 466 -20.74 6.87 6.12
C THR A 466 -20.69 7.71 7.40
N GLY A 467 -20.18 8.93 7.30
CA GLY A 467 -20.19 9.90 8.40
C GLY A 467 -19.14 9.63 9.49
N LEU A 468 -18.22 8.69 9.28
CA LEU A 468 -17.08 8.48 10.18
C LEU A 468 -16.14 9.70 10.16
N ASP A 469 -15.64 10.07 11.33
CA ASP A 469 -14.56 11.04 11.46
C ASP A 469 -13.22 10.30 11.50
N ILE A 470 -12.76 9.95 10.30
CA ILE A 470 -11.53 9.19 10.08
C ILE A 470 -10.25 10.01 10.34
N GLU A 471 -10.35 11.34 10.38
CA GLU A 471 -9.23 12.24 10.63
C GLU A 471 -8.86 12.24 12.12
N ASN A 472 -9.86 12.23 13.00
CA ASN A 472 -9.66 12.26 14.46
C ASN A 472 -9.73 10.89 15.14
N GLY A 473 -9.81 9.80 14.37
CA GLY A 473 -9.80 8.42 14.91
C GLY A 473 -11.13 7.98 15.52
N HIS A 474 -12.25 8.58 15.11
CA HIS A 474 -13.60 8.15 15.49
C HIS A 474 -14.18 7.25 14.40
N CYS A 475 -13.69 6.03 14.36
CA CYS A 475 -13.86 5.09 13.23
C CYS A 475 -15.01 4.11 13.44
N LEU A 476 -15.64 4.14 14.62
CA LEU A 476 -16.69 3.21 15.00
C LEU A 476 -18.09 3.80 14.74
N ASN A 477 -18.82 3.20 13.82
CA ASN A 477 -20.26 3.38 13.73
C ASN A 477 -20.94 2.48 14.77
N SER A 478 -21.50 3.07 15.82
CA SER A 478 -22.12 2.35 16.94
C SER A 478 -23.33 1.48 16.54
N SER A 479 -23.89 1.69 15.35
CA SER A 479 -24.97 0.86 14.80
C SER A 479 -24.47 -0.49 14.26
N VAL A 480 -23.16 -0.62 14.03
CA VAL A 480 -22.54 -1.83 13.47
C VAL A 480 -22.04 -2.72 14.60
N ALA A 481 -22.74 -3.83 14.83
CA ALA A 481 -22.36 -4.78 15.87
C ALA A 481 -20.95 -5.36 15.64
N GLN A 482 -20.06 -5.15 16.61
CA GLN A 482 -18.71 -5.72 16.64
C GLN A 482 -18.74 -7.03 17.43
N ASN A 483 -18.21 -8.12 16.84
CA ASN A 483 -18.13 -9.43 17.49
C ASN A 483 -16.70 -9.96 17.47
N VAL A 484 -15.79 -9.24 18.14
CA VAL A 484 -14.36 -9.55 18.18
C VAL A 484 -14.04 -10.33 19.45
N THR A 485 -13.56 -11.57 19.29
CA THR A 485 -13.23 -12.46 20.44
C THR A 485 -11.73 -12.44 20.80
N PHE A 486 -10.91 -11.72 20.03
CA PHE A 486 -9.44 -11.68 20.16
C PHE A 486 -8.77 -13.07 20.04
N GLY A 487 -9.34 -13.90 19.17
CA GLY A 487 -8.77 -15.18 18.72
C GLY A 487 -9.20 -15.50 17.29
N GLU A 488 -9.04 -16.76 16.89
CA GLU A 488 -9.50 -17.26 15.59
C GLU A 488 -11.02 -17.21 15.48
N GLN A 489 -11.49 -16.57 14.41
CA GLN A 489 -12.89 -16.53 13.99
C GLN A 489 -13.15 -17.59 12.92
N GLU A 490 -14.43 -17.91 12.67
CA GLU A 490 -14.88 -18.77 11.56
C GLU A 490 -14.29 -20.19 11.51
N LEU A 491 -13.86 -20.73 12.65
CA LEU A 491 -13.42 -22.13 12.74
C LEU A 491 -14.56 -23.11 12.37
N PRO A 492 -14.26 -24.21 11.66
CA PRO A 492 -15.22 -25.27 11.36
C PRO A 492 -15.98 -25.73 12.62
N LEU A 493 -17.28 -25.99 12.48
CA LEU A 493 -18.17 -26.44 13.57
C LEU A 493 -18.34 -25.46 14.75
N GLY A 494 -17.97 -24.18 14.59
CA GLY A 494 -18.21 -23.14 15.60
C GLY A 494 -17.25 -23.20 16.80
N LEU A 495 -16.11 -23.89 16.65
CA LEU A 495 -15.09 -24.07 17.69
C LEU A 495 -14.40 -22.77 18.15
N GLY A 496 -14.58 -21.65 17.42
CA GLY A 496 -14.08 -20.32 17.78
C GLY A 496 -14.99 -19.50 18.71
N LYS A 497 -16.24 -19.94 18.94
CA LYS A 497 -17.17 -19.24 19.86
C LYS A 497 -16.85 -19.61 21.31
N LYS A 498 -15.83 -19.00 21.91
CA LYS A 498 -15.73 -18.98 23.38
C LYS A 498 -16.87 -18.12 23.93
N LYS A 499 -17.98 -18.77 24.27
CA LYS A 499 -19.03 -18.16 25.12
C LYS A 499 -18.38 -17.81 26.46
N SER A 500 -18.23 -16.52 26.72
CA SER A 500 -18.28 -16.00 28.08
C SER A 500 -19.69 -16.31 28.59
N ASP A 501 -19.82 -17.24 29.54
CA ASP A 501 -20.62 -17.08 30.74
C ASP A 501 -20.51 -18.34 31.61
N ALA A 502 -20.20 -18.11 32.88
CA ALA A 502 -20.08 -19.13 33.91
C ALA A 502 -21.47 -19.65 34.30
N VAL A 503 -21.75 -20.93 34.08
CA VAL A 503 -22.61 -21.75 34.95
C VAL A 503 -22.07 -23.18 34.99
N SER A 504 -21.69 -23.60 36.19
CA SER A 504 -21.37 -24.99 36.54
C SER A 504 -22.58 -25.90 36.30
N CYS A 505 -22.44 -26.90 35.43
CA CYS A 505 -23.21 -28.13 35.54
C CYS A 505 -22.41 -29.30 34.96
N MET A 506 -22.09 -30.26 35.84
CA MET A 506 -21.48 -31.54 35.52
C MET A 506 -22.40 -32.36 34.60
N VAL A 507 -21.88 -32.85 33.48
CA VAL A 507 -22.38 -34.08 32.84
C VAL A 507 -21.20 -34.86 32.25
N SER A 508 -21.14 -36.14 32.61
CA SER A 508 -20.10 -37.13 32.31
C SER A 508 -19.94 -37.46 30.81
N PRO A 509 -18.75 -37.91 30.36
CA PRO A 509 -18.48 -38.18 28.95
C PRO A 509 -18.92 -39.60 28.54
N GLY A 510 -19.65 -39.71 27.43
CA GLY A 510 -20.01 -40.98 26.82
C GLY A 510 -20.10 -40.84 25.30
N PHE A 511 -19.12 -41.42 24.60
CA PHE A 511 -19.11 -41.79 23.18
C PHE A 511 -19.17 -40.69 22.12
N ALA A 512 -18.00 -40.31 21.60
CA ALA A 512 -17.72 -40.27 20.15
C ALA A 512 -16.20 -40.09 19.94
N LEU A 513 -15.46 -41.18 20.12
CA LEU A 513 -14.04 -41.30 19.78
C LEU A 513 -13.95 -41.88 18.37
N SER A 514 -13.50 -41.09 17.40
CA SER A 514 -12.62 -41.54 16.30
C SER A 514 -12.21 -40.38 15.42
N ALA A 515 -10.90 -40.32 15.13
CA ALA A 515 -10.19 -39.42 14.22
C ALA A 515 -9.73 -38.05 14.75
N VAL A 516 -9.04 -38.02 15.90
CA VAL A 516 -8.00 -37.02 16.20
C VAL A 516 -6.92 -37.66 17.09
N ILE A 517 -5.79 -38.12 16.54
CA ILE A 517 -4.49 -38.23 17.25
C ILE A 517 -3.34 -38.16 16.22
N PHE A 518 -2.28 -37.42 16.60
CA PHE A 518 -0.97 -37.14 15.97
C PHE A 518 -0.96 -35.86 15.12
N VAL A 519 -0.29 -34.75 15.49
CA VAL A 519 0.92 -34.58 16.33
C VAL A 519 0.84 -33.23 17.06
N ALA A 520 0.84 -33.28 18.38
CA ALA A 520 1.26 -32.18 19.25
C ALA A 520 2.44 -32.68 20.07
N THR A 521 3.66 -32.57 19.53
CA THR A 521 4.91 -32.64 20.29
C THR A 521 5.99 -31.85 19.56
N LEU A 522 6.75 -31.05 20.33
CA LEU A 522 7.93 -30.23 20.01
C LEU A 522 7.71 -28.73 19.73
N MET A 523 7.52 -27.96 20.80
CA MET A 523 8.50 -26.93 21.16
C MET A 523 9.48 -27.61 22.13
N PRO A 524 10.81 -27.62 21.90
CA PRO A 524 11.63 -26.41 22.01
C PRO A 524 12.75 -26.28 20.96
N PHE A 525 13.35 -25.08 20.91
CA PHE A 525 14.51 -24.61 20.12
C PHE A 525 14.21 -23.85 18.81
N LEU A 526 14.40 -22.52 18.94
CA LEU A 526 14.63 -21.47 17.94
C LEU A 526 13.44 -20.96 17.13
#